data_AF-A0A443HXX5-F1
#
_entry.id   AF-A0A443HXX5-F1
#
_cell.length_a   1.000
_cell.length_b   1.000
_cell.length_c   1.000
_cell.angle_alpha   90.00
_cell.angle_beta   90.00
_cell.angle_gamma   90.00
#
_symmetry.space_group_name_H-M   'P 1'
#
loop_
_entity.id
_entity.type
_entity.pdbx_description
1 polymer ?
#
loop_
_entity_poly.entity_id
_entity_poly.type
_entity_poly.pdbx_seq_one_letter_code
_entity_poly.pdbx_strand_id
1 'polypeptide(L)'
;MTLTGSLDVHIKVIYHGVSNSDNTAISKEAQPITFHTHAFVPVDGEFRVYRRRCLDQSRPEAEEEWETFEGDDYCQFGIWGNPDKLINVSENPKGRFPTLFPGESWSDFWTMPADGDVLPHDLKPGERLRYQFKGNTLDWWDWGTAAAHTQTVVTLPGSGVEPISDLKDNGGRPKVVIPASNVVEWTIVDE
;
A
#
# COMPACT_ATOMS: atom_id res chain seq x y z
N MET A 1 29.21 3.15 9.83
CA MET A 1 28.87 4.19 8.85
C MET A 1 27.44 4.57 9.16
N THR A 2 27.14 5.84 9.38
CA THR A 2 25.77 6.27 9.66
C THR A 2 25.10 6.47 8.30
N LEU A 3 24.04 5.72 8.02
CA LEU A 3 23.23 5.95 6.82
C LEU A 3 22.52 7.29 6.99
N THR A 4 22.68 8.17 6.02
CA THR A 4 22.07 9.50 5.98
C THR A 4 21.21 9.64 4.73
N GLY A 5 20.15 10.43 4.83
CA GLY A 5 19.24 10.69 3.73
C GLY A 5 17.85 10.09 3.91
N SER A 6 16.98 10.36 2.94
CA SER A 6 15.61 9.89 2.95
C SER A 6 15.11 9.71 1.52
N LEU A 7 14.30 8.69 1.29
CA LEU A 7 13.62 8.47 0.02
C LEU A 7 12.15 8.85 0.19
N ASP A 8 11.71 9.85 -0.58
CA ASP A 8 10.29 10.17 -0.69
C ASP A 8 9.63 9.25 -1.71
N VAL A 9 8.65 8.48 -1.25
CA VAL A 9 7.89 7.54 -2.05
C VAL A 9 6.49 8.07 -2.28
N HIS A 10 6.07 8.07 -3.53
CA HIS A 10 4.73 8.46 -3.93
C HIS A 10 4.00 7.28 -4.56
N ILE A 11 2.77 7.03 -4.11
CA ILE A 11 1.84 6.11 -4.77
C ILE A 11 0.74 6.89 -5.46
N LYS A 12 0.37 6.43 -6.66
CA LYS A 12 -0.78 6.94 -7.40
C LYS A 12 -1.60 5.77 -7.91
N VAL A 13 -2.88 5.77 -7.58
CA VAL A 13 -3.85 4.75 -7.97
C VAL A 13 -4.85 5.41 -8.90
N ILE A 14 -5.04 4.86 -10.10
CA ILE A 14 -5.97 5.39 -11.09
C ILE A 14 -7.12 4.43 -11.22
N TYR A 15 -8.35 4.93 -11.07
CA TYR A 15 -9.54 4.12 -11.29
C TYR A 15 -10.00 4.25 -12.74
N HIS A 16 -9.96 3.17 -13.51
CA HIS A 16 -10.30 3.21 -14.94
C HIS A 16 -11.79 2.96 -15.24
N GLY A 17 -12.61 2.65 -14.22
CA GLY A 17 -13.98 2.18 -14.42
C GLY A 17 -14.08 0.66 -14.51
N VAL A 18 -15.29 0.17 -14.78
CA VAL A 18 -15.59 -1.27 -14.93
C VAL A 18 -15.49 -1.68 -16.39
N SER A 19 -14.64 -2.65 -16.70
CA SER A 19 -14.50 -3.27 -18.01
C SER A 19 -15.20 -4.64 -18.05
N ASN A 20 -15.87 -4.96 -19.16
CA ASN A 20 -16.31 -6.34 -19.43
C ASN A 20 -15.12 -7.23 -19.85
N SER A 21 -15.35 -8.54 -19.92
CA SER A 21 -14.38 -9.56 -20.38
C SER A 21 -13.70 -9.24 -21.72
N ASP A 22 -14.35 -8.44 -22.56
CA ASP A 22 -13.89 -8.08 -23.89
C ASP A 22 -13.14 -6.72 -23.90
N ASN A 23 -12.78 -6.20 -22.73
CA ASN A 23 -12.19 -4.87 -22.50
C ASN A 23 -13.00 -3.69 -23.06
N THR A 24 -14.24 -3.91 -23.50
CA THR A 24 -15.15 -2.83 -23.88
C THR A 24 -15.72 -2.20 -22.62
N ALA A 25 -15.54 -0.88 -22.47
CA ALA A 25 -16.12 -0.11 -21.37
C ALA A 25 -17.64 -0.32 -21.34
N ILE A 26 -18.19 -0.72 -20.18
CA ILE A 26 -19.64 -0.84 -20.02
C ILE A 26 -20.19 0.58 -20.01
N SER A 27 -20.81 1.01 -21.11
CA SER A 27 -21.45 2.32 -21.20
C SER A 27 -22.74 2.32 -20.39
N LYS A 28 -22.64 2.56 -19.08
CA LYS A 28 -23.71 3.18 -18.27
C LYS A 28 -23.04 4.03 -17.18
N GLU A 29 -22.74 5.28 -17.53
CA GLU A 29 -22.48 6.39 -16.62
C GLU A 29 -21.52 6.11 -15.45
N ALA A 30 -20.23 6.42 -15.67
CA ALA A 30 -19.23 6.82 -14.67
C ALA A 30 -19.49 6.35 -13.21
N GLN A 31 -19.58 5.04 -12.96
CA GLN A 31 -19.91 4.53 -11.63
C GLN A 31 -18.73 4.83 -10.69
N PRO A 32 -18.89 5.72 -9.70
CA PRO A 32 -17.80 6.02 -8.78
C PRO A 32 -17.61 4.86 -7.80
N ILE A 33 -16.37 4.66 -7.37
CA ILE A 33 -16.01 3.70 -6.34
C ILE A 33 -15.56 4.43 -5.08
N THR A 34 -16.08 4.04 -3.93
CA THR A 34 -15.56 4.45 -2.62
C THR A 34 -14.88 3.24 -1.98
N PHE A 35 -13.68 3.40 -1.47
CA PHE A 35 -12.90 2.28 -0.94
C PHE A 35 -12.08 2.66 0.29
N HIS A 36 -11.70 1.67 1.09
CA HIS A 36 -10.82 1.86 2.23
C HIS A 36 -9.35 1.84 1.79
N THR A 37 -8.55 2.82 2.23
CA THR A 37 -7.14 2.96 1.80
C THR A 37 -6.16 2.00 2.49
N HIS A 38 -6.64 1.10 3.35
CA HIS A 38 -5.78 0.19 4.13
C HIS A 38 -4.83 -0.64 3.27
N ALA A 39 -5.27 -1.06 2.08
CA ALA A 39 -4.43 -1.82 1.14
C ALA A 39 -3.12 -1.11 0.74
N PHE A 40 -3.03 0.20 0.94
CA PHE A 40 -1.90 1.06 0.57
C PHE A 40 -1.06 1.52 1.76
N VAL A 41 -1.29 0.99 2.96
CA VAL A 41 -0.47 1.33 4.14
C VAL A 41 0.92 0.70 3.99
N PRO A 42 2.01 1.48 4.08
CA PRO A 42 3.37 0.97 3.86
C PRO A 42 3.90 0.11 5.01
N VAL A 43 3.30 0.23 6.19
CA VAL A 43 3.80 -0.37 7.45
C VAL A 43 3.36 -1.84 7.62
N ASP A 44 2.11 -2.16 7.25
CA ASP A 44 1.54 -3.52 7.39
C ASP A 44 1.31 -4.21 6.03
N GLY A 45 1.86 -3.64 4.96
CA GLY A 45 1.35 -3.84 3.61
C GLY A 45 2.15 -4.79 2.71
N GLU A 46 1.68 -4.85 1.47
CA GLU A 46 2.28 -5.55 0.33
C GLU A 46 3.46 -4.76 -0.27
N PHE A 47 3.99 -3.76 0.45
CA PHE A 47 5.22 -3.08 0.07
C PHE A 47 6.44 -3.91 0.48
N ARG A 48 7.37 -4.10 -0.45
CA ARG A 48 8.57 -4.92 -0.23
C ARG A 48 9.82 -4.16 -0.65
N VAL A 49 10.84 -4.24 0.21
CA VAL A 49 12.20 -3.85 -0.10
C VAL A 49 12.96 -5.09 -0.57
N TYR A 50 13.71 -4.96 -1.66
CA TYR A 50 14.66 -5.96 -2.11
C TYR A 50 16.05 -5.36 -2.13
N ARG A 51 17.05 -6.11 -1.68
CA ARG A 51 18.45 -5.72 -1.65
C ARG A 51 19.25 -6.57 -2.60
N ARG A 52 20.21 -5.94 -3.25
CA ARG A 52 21.25 -6.59 -4.02
C ARG A 52 22.60 -6.21 -3.46
N ARG A 53 23.31 -7.20 -2.92
CA ARG A 53 24.65 -7.00 -2.35
C ARG A 53 25.67 -6.69 -3.45
N CYS A 54 26.76 -6.03 -3.07
CA CYS A 54 27.93 -5.95 -3.95
C CYS A 54 28.50 -7.36 -4.14
N LEU A 55 28.89 -7.69 -5.37
CA LEU A 55 29.67 -8.89 -5.66
C LEU A 55 30.96 -8.85 -4.85
N ASP A 56 31.14 -9.85 -3.98
CA ASP A 56 32.44 -10.11 -3.40
C ASP A 56 33.38 -10.53 -4.53
N GLN A 57 34.48 -9.80 -4.71
CA GLN A 57 35.50 -10.11 -5.72
C GLN A 57 36.09 -11.53 -5.55
N SER A 58 35.87 -12.18 -4.40
CA SER A 58 36.27 -13.56 -4.13
C SER A 58 35.29 -14.65 -4.61
N ARG A 59 34.07 -14.29 -5.04
CA ARG A 59 33.06 -15.23 -5.57
C ARG A 59 32.39 -14.71 -6.86
N PRO A 60 33.09 -14.77 -8.00
CA PRO A 60 32.58 -14.30 -9.29
C PRO A 60 31.41 -15.15 -9.86
N GLU A 61 31.09 -16.30 -9.24
CA GLU A 61 30.03 -17.22 -9.69
C GLU A 61 28.71 -17.10 -8.93
N ALA A 62 28.61 -16.21 -7.93
CA ALA A 62 27.33 -15.94 -7.27
C ALA A 62 26.46 -15.13 -8.23
N GLU A 63 25.40 -15.75 -8.78
CA GLU A 63 24.39 -15.05 -9.58
C GLU A 63 23.89 -13.81 -8.81
N GLU A 64 23.69 -12.70 -9.53
CA GLU A 64 23.18 -11.45 -8.96
C GLU A 64 21.72 -11.61 -8.51
N GLU A 65 21.50 -12.20 -7.34
CA GLU A 65 20.15 -12.45 -6.80
C GLU A 65 19.65 -11.26 -5.96
N TRP A 66 18.35 -10.96 -6.07
CA TRP A 66 17.68 -9.99 -5.22
C TRP A 66 17.18 -10.67 -3.96
N GLU A 67 17.71 -10.26 -2.81
CA GLU A 67 17.26 -10.72 -1.49
C GLU A 67 16.06 -9.89 -1.04
N THR A 68 14.98 -10.50 -0.57
CA THR A 68 13.90 -9.76 0.10
C THR A 68 14.40 -9.30 1.46
N PHE A 69 14.20 -8.02 1.78
CA PHE A 69 14.37 -7.52 3.13
C PHE A 69 12.99 -7.44 3.80
N GLU A 70 12.86 -8.21 4.86
CA GLU A 70 11.79 -8.05 5.84
C GLU A 70 12.40 -7.24 6.97
N GLY A 71 11.92 -6.01 7.17
CA GLY A 71 12.31 -5.22 8.34
C GLY A 71 11.95 -5.98 9.61
N ASP A 72 12.59 -5.65 10.73
CA ASP A 72 12.28 -6.21 12.05
C ASP A 72 10.86 -5.80 12.47
N ASP A 73 9.85 -6.48 11.94
CA ASP A 73 8.44 -6.48 12.35
C ASP A 73 7.96 -5.14 12.94
N TYR A 74 8.04 -4.08 12.14
CA TYR A 74 7.70 -2.73 12.57
C TYR A 74 6.21 -2.47 12.46
N CYS A 75 5.48 -3.12 13.34
CA CYS A 75 4.84 -2.49 14.47
C CYS A 75 4.11 -3.63 15.16
N GLN A 76 4.67 -4.09 16.28
CA GLN A 76 3.80 -4.35 17.42
C GLN A 76 3.15 -3.01 17.77
N PHE A 77 2.19 -2.54 16.95
CA PHE A 77 1.18 -1.62 17.40
C PHE A 77 0.67 -2.32 18.63
N GLY A 78 1.05 -1.79 19.79
CA GLY A 78 0.60 -2.35 21.04
C GLY A 78 -0.88 -2.58 20.85
N ILE A 79 -1.35 -3.78 21.15
CA ILE A 79 -2.75 -4.03 21.39
C ILE A 79 -3.07 -3.21 22.66
N TRP A 80 -2.97 -1.88 22.56
CA TRP A 80 -3.73 -0.98 23.36
C TRP A 80 -5.13 -1.38 23.00
N GLY A 81 -5.82 -1.99 23.96
CA GLY A 81 -7.23 -2.42 23.89
C GLY A 81 -8.16 -1.23 23.70
N ASN A 82 -7.80 -0.32 22.79
CA ASN A 82 -8.65 0.66 22.19
C ASN A 82 -9.83 -0.13 21.63
N PRO A 83 -11.05 0.26 22.01
CA PRO A 83 -12.21 -0.38 21.44
C PRO A 83 -12.27 -0.07 19.95
N ASP A 84 -12.84 -0.99 19.20
CA ASP A 84 -13.22 -0.77 17.81
C ASP A 84 -14.08 0.48 17.70
N LYS A 85 -13.91 1.19 16.57
CA LYS A 85 -14.59 2.45 16.31
C LYS A 85 -15.55 2.29 15.14
N LEU A 86 -16.79 2.64 15.39
CA LEU A 86 -17.78 2.81 14.32
C LEU A 86 -17.51 4.11 13.60
N ILE A 87 -17.32 4.03 12.29
CA ILE A 87 -17.03 5.17 11.42
C ILE A 87 -18.04 5.24 10.29
N ASN A 88 -18.61 6.42 10.10
CA ASN A 88 -19.43 6.71 8.94
C ASN A 88 -18.52 6.95 7.73
N VAL A 89 -18.73 6.17 6.66
CA VAL A 89 -17.93 6.26 5.42
C VAL A 89 -18.05 7.64 4.79
N SER A 90 -19.23 8.27 4.80
CA SER A 90 -19.46 9.57 4.17
C SER A 90 -18.70 10.73 4.84
N GLU A 91 -18.38 10.61 6.13
CA GLU A 91 -17.59 11.61 6.85
C GLU A 91 -16.11 11.56 6.47
N ASN A 92 -15.66 10.45 5.89
CA ASN A 92 -14.30 10.21 5.42
C ASN A 92 -13.22 10.71 6.40
N PRO A 93 -13.23 10.26 7.67
CA PRO A 93 -12.28 10.75 8.65
C PRO A 93 -10.85 10.41 8.22
N LYS A 94 -9.98 11.43 8.23
CA LYS A 94 -8.57 11.34 7.80
C LYS A 94 -8.38 10.86 6.36
N GLY A 95 -9.37 10.99 5.48
CA GLY A 95 -9.22 10.63 4.07
C GLY A 95 -9.15 9.12 3.78
N ARG A 96 -9.62 8.28 4.71
CA ARG A 96 -9.55 6.81 4.62
C ARG A 96 -10.52 6.18 3.61
N PHE A 97 -11.54 6.92 3.20
CA PHE A 97 -12.61 6.50 2.30
C PHE A 97 -12.75 7.45 1.10
N PRO A 98 -11.72 7.58 0.26
CA PRO A 98 -11.82 8.36 -0.96
C PRO A 98 -12.86 7.76 -1.92
N THR A 99 -13.53 8.64 -2.66
CA THR A 99 -14.34 8.30 -3.82
C THR A 99 -13.56 8.65 -5.08
N LEU A 100 -13.53 7.76 -6.07
CA LEU A 100 -12.98 8.04 -7.39
C LEU A 100 -14.04 7.79 -8.48
N PHE A 101 -14.20 8.75 -9.38
CA PHE A 101 -14.86 8.55 -10.67
C PHE A 101 -13.89 7.91 -11.67
N PRO A 102 -14.38 7.21 -12.72
CA PRO A 102 -13.51 6.70 -13.76
C PRO A 102 -12.65 7.80 -14.39
N GLY A 103 -11.34 7.57 -14.45
CA GLY A 103 -10.31 8.52 -14.88
C GLY A 103 -9.66 9.30 -13.73
N GLU A 104 -10.25 9.33 -12.54
CA GLU A 104 -9.66 9.99 -11.38
C GLU A 104 -8.59 9.12 -10.71
N SER A 105 -7.81 9.77 -9.85
CA SER A 105 -6.74 9.12 -9.12
C SER A 105 -6.71 9.51 -7.66
N TRP A 106 -6.41 8.55 -6.81
CA TRP A 106 -5.99 8.77 -5.43
C TRP A 106 -4.47 8.71 -5.36
N SER A 107 -3.86 9.42 -4.41
CA SER A 107 -2.41 9.40 -4.21
C SER A 107 -2.08 9.61 -2.74
N ASP A 108 -0.96 9.04 -2.33
CA ASP A 108 -0.39 9.22 -1.00
C ASP A 108 1.14 9.22 -1.11
N PHE A 109 1.81 9.64 -0.04
CA PHE A 109 3.26 9.63 0.02
C PHE A 109 3.76 9.39 1.44
N TRP A 110 4.95 8.82 1.53
CA TRP A 110 5.67 8.65 2.78
C TRP A 110 7.16 8.77 2.54
N THR A 111 7.87 9.08 3.61
CA THR A 111 9.31 9.18 3.60
C THR A 111 9.90 7.93 4.25
N MET A 112 10.85 7.30 3.57
CA MET A 112 11.67 6.20 4.08
C MET A 112 13.03 6.77 4.52
N PRO A 113 13.25 6.99 5.82
CA PRO A 113 14.53 7.49 6.30
C PRO A 113 15.61 6.39 6.22
N ALA A 114 16.85 6.78 5.97
CA ALA A 114 17.97 5.85 5.78
C ALA A 114 18.38 5.11 7.06
N ASP A 115 18.13 5.71 8.22
CA ASP A 115 18.27 5.11 9.56
C ASP A 115 16.96 4.46 10.05
N GLY A 116 15.95 4.40 9.17
CA GLY A 116 14.67 3.82 9.45
C GLY A 116 14.69 2.29 9.43
N ASP A 117 13.82 1.79 10.27
CA ASP A 117 13.27 0.45 10.40
C ASP A 117 12.84 -0.27 9.10
N VAL A 118 12.61 0.49 8.03
CA VAL A 118 12.14 -0.01 6.73
C VAL A 118 13.31 -0.43 5.82
N LEU A 119 14.55 -0.10 6.18
CA LEU A 119 15.74 -0.43 5.39
C LEU A 119 16.72 -1.30 6.19
N PRO A 120 17.52 -2.15 5.52
CA PRO A 120 18.55 -2.93 6.22
C PRO A 120 19.56 -2.02 6.93
N HIS A 121 19.83 -2.29 8.20
CA HIS A 121 20.80 -1.50 8.98
C HIS A 121 22.26 -1.72 8.54
N ASP A 122 22.55 -2.80 7.80
CA ASP A 122 23.90 -3.18 7.35
C ASP A 122 24.16 -2.85 5.88
N LEU A 123 23.44 -1.88 5.31
CA LEU A 123 23.63 -1.43 3.93
C LEU A 123 25.06 -0.92 3.69
N LYS A 124 25.59 -1.24 2.51
CA LYS A 124 26.93 -0.82 2.08
C LYS A 124 26.89 0.02 0.81
N PRO A 125 27.83 0.96 0.64
CA PRO A 125 28.05 1.65 -0.62
C PRO A 125 28.17 0.67 -1.79
N GLY A 126 27.51 1.00 -2.91
CA GLY A 126 27.44 0.17 -4.12
C GLY A 126 26.33 -0.88 -4.13
N GLU A 127 25.66 -1.12 -2.99
CA GLU A 127 24.50 -1.99 -2.96
C GLU A 127 23.29 -1.33 -3.60
N ARG A 128 22.44 -2.14 -4.23
CA ARG A 128 21.22 -1.65 -4.89
C ARG A 128 20.00 -2.10 -4.11
N LEU A 129 19.01 -1.23 -4.07
CA LEU A 129 17.74 -1.48 -3.42
C LEU A 129 16.61 -1.29 -4.41
N ARG A 130 15.57 -2.09 -4.25
CA ARG A 130 14.30 -1.96 -4.94
C ARG A 130 13.18 -1.81 -3.93
N TYR A 131 12.18 -1.04 -4.29
CA TYR A 131 10.93 -0.93 -3.56
C TYR A 131 9.75 -1.11 -4.50
N GLN A 132 8.80 -1.94 -4.09
CA GLN A 132 7.64 -2.26 -4.91
C GLN A 132 6.41 -2.55 -4.03
N PHE A 133 5.26 -2.04 -4.45
CA PHE A 133 3.96 -2.54 -4.03
C PHE A 133 3.62 -3.82 -4.82
N LYS A 134 3.48 -4.96 -4.16
CA LYS A 134 3.26 -6.28 -4.81
C LYS A 134 1.86 -6.48 -5.37
N GLY A 135 0.96 -5.54 -5.12
CA GLY A 135 -0.46 -5.70 -5.36
C GLY A 135 -1.15 -6.22 -4.12
N ASN A 136 -2.42 -5.87 -3.95
CA ASN A 136 -3.23 -6.29 -2.81
C ASN A 136 -4.71 -6.34 -3.23
N THR A 137 -5.58 -6.79 -2.35
CA THR A 137 -7.03 -6.64 -2.50
C THR A 137 -7.56 -5.58 -1.55
N LEU A 138 -8.55 -4.82 -2.00
CA LEU A 138 -9.28 -3.94 -1.09
C LEU A 138 -10.03 -4.77 -0.05
N ASP A 139 -9.83 -4.46 1.22
CA ASP A 139 -10.57 -5.04 2.34
C ASP A 139 -12.03 -4.57 2.32
N TRP A 140 -12.25 -3.31 1.97
CA TRP A 140 -13.57 -2.73 1.80
C TRP A 140 -13.67 -1.80 0.60
N TRP A 141 -14.78 -1.93 -0.12
CA TRP A 141 -15.19 -1.01 -1.16
C TRP A 141 -16.70 -1.10 -1.43
N ASP A 142 -17.27 -0.05 -1.98
CA ASP A 142 -18.64 -0.03 -2.48
C ASP A 142 -18.80 0.97 -3.64
N TRP A 143 -19.89 0.82 -4.38
CA TRP A 143 -20.26 1.74 -5.44
C TRP A 143 -20.96 2.98 -4.88
N GLY A 144 -20.66 4.12 -5.47
CA GLY A 144 -21.27 5.40 -5.10
C GLY A 144 -20.26 6.39 -4.56
N THR A 145 -20.73 7.61 -4.38
CA THR A 145 -19.97 8.69 -3.74
C THR A 145 -20.21 8.69 -2.23
N ALA A 146 -19.48 9.51 -1.49
CA ALA A 146 -19.74 9.77 -0.08
C ALA A 146 -21.24 10.05 0.23
N ALA A 147 -21.96 10.74 -0.67
CA ALA A 147 -23.39 11.02 -0.50
C ALA A 147 -24.27 9.75 -0.50
N ALA A 148 -23.88 8.72 -1.26
CA ALA A 148 -24.55 7.41 -1.25
C ALA A 148 -24.29 6.63 0.05
N HIS A 149 -23.23 6.96 0.77
CA HIS A 149 -22.76 6.24 1.96
C HIS A 149 -23.07 6.96 3.28
N THR A 150 -24.03 7.88 3.31
CA THR A 150 -24.40 8.63 4.53
C THR A 150 -24.94 7.76 5.67
N GLN A 151 -25.47 6.58 5.34
CA GLN A 151 -25.95 5.58 6.31
C GLN A 151 -25.01 4.37 6.42
N THR A 152 -23.86 4.40 5.74
CA THR A 152 -22.89 3.31 5.75
C THR A 152 -21.92 3.51 6.92
N VAL A 153 -22.00 2.62 7.89
CA VAL A 153 -21.10 2.58 9.05
C VAL A 153 -20.27 1.32 9.00
N VAL A 154 -18.95 1.46 9.15
CA VAL A 154 -18.00 0.37 9.20
C VAL A 154 -17.29 0.35 10.55
N THR A 155 -16.86 -0.84 10.97
CA THR A 155 -16.08 -1.04 12.20
C THR A 155 -14.60 -1.02 11.85
N LEU A 156 -13.87 0.01 12.32
CA LEU A 156 -12.41 -0.01 12.28
C LEU A 156 -11.87 -0.58 13.58
N PRO A 157 -10.92 -1.54 13.51
CA PRO A 157 -10.26 -2.05 14.70
C PRO A 157 -9.60 -0.94 15.51
N GLY A 158 -9.52 -1.13 16.82
CA GLY A 158 -8.98 -0.13 17.75
C GLY A 158 -7.53 0.32 17.48
N SER A 159 -6.74 -0.53 16.81
CA SER A 159 -5.40 -0.19 16.31
C SER A 159 -5.45 0.88 15.21
N GLY A 160 -6.56 0.94 14.47
CA GLY A 160 -6.83 1.92 13.42
C GLY A 160 -5.98 1.73 12.16
N VAL A 161 -5.26 0.61 12.09
CA VAL A 161 -4.35 0.19 11.02
C VAL A 161 -4.71 -1.17 10.43
N GLU A 162 -5.56 -1.97 11.10
CA GLU A 162 -6.03 -3.25 10.59
C GLU A 162 -7.15 -3.13 9.53
N PRO A 163 -7.38 -4.19 8.72
CA PRO A 163 -8.53 -4.28 7.82
C PRO A 163 -9.86 -4.11 8.56
N ILE A 164 -10.90 -3.69 7.83
CA ILE A 164 -12.26 -3.68 8.39
C ILE A 164 -12.67 -5.11 8.78
N SER A 165 -12.91 -5.31 10.08
CA SER A 165 -13.01 -6.62 10.73
C SER A 165 -14.35 -7.34 10.51
N ASP A 166 -15.41 -6.64 10.11
CA ASP A 166 -16.79 -7.12 10.28
C ASP A 166 -17.64 -7.10 9.00
N LEU A 167 -17.06 -7.51 7.87
CA LEU A 167 -17.79 -7.65 6.62
C LEU A 167 -17.57 -9.02 6.04
N LYS A 168 -18.38 -9.95 6.52
CA LYS A 168 -18.40 -11.39 6.20
C LYS A 168 -18.54 -11.77 4.71
N ASP A 169 -18.35 -10.83 3.78
CA ASP A 169 -17.94 -11.02 2.37
C ASP A 169 -18.09 -9.71 1.55
N ASN A 170 -17.86 -8.51 2.12
CA ASN A 170 -18.28 -7.26 1.46
C ASN A 170 -19.74 -7.32 0.94
N GLY A 171 -20.63 -8.06 1.62
CA GLY A 171 -22.00 -8.30 1.15
C GLY A 171 -22.12 -9.18 -0.12
N GLY A 172 -21.14 -10.02 -0.41
CA GLY A 172 -21.07 -10.85 -1.62
C GLY A 172 -20.49 -10.13 -2.85
N ARG A 173 -19.90 -8.95 -2.67
CA ARG A 173 -19.26 -8.18 -3.76
C ARG A 173 -17.98 -8.88 -4.24
N PRO A 174 -17.61 -8.73 -5.53
CA PRO A 174 -16.36 -9.27 -6.03
C PRO A 174 -15.16 -8.62 -5.34
N LYS A 175 -14.05 -9.36 -5.27
CA LYS A 175 -12.78 -8.81 -4.80
C LYS A 175 -12.25 -7.83 -5.84
N VAL A 176 -11.92 -6.62 -5.40
CA VAL A 176 -11.18 -5.65 -6.23
C VAL A 176 -9.70 -5.88 -5.98
N VAL A 177 -9.01 -6.31 -7.03
CA VAL A 177 -7.57 -6.57 -7.01
C VAL A 177 -6.85 -5.32 -7.50
N ILE A 178 -5.87 -4.89 -6.74
CA ILE A 178 -4.94 -3.83 -7.11
C ILE A 178 -3.68 -4.51 -7.63
N PRO A 179 -3.26 -4.23 -8.87
CA PRO A 179 -2.05 -4.83 -9.44
C PRO A 179 -0.79 -4.31 -8.74
N ALA A 180 0.32 -5.02 -8.95
CA ALA A 180 1.64 -4.57 -8.51
C ALA A 180 2.01 -3.23 -9.16
N SER A 181 2.73 -2.38 -8.42
CA SER A 181 3.27 -1.14 -8.95
C SER A 181 4.49 -1.38 -9.84
N ASN A 182 4.93 -0.32 -10.51
CA ASN A 182 6.31 -0.21 -10.98
C ASN A 182 7.30 -0.33 -9.80
N VAL A 183 8.55 -0.66 -10.14
CA VAL A 183 9.65 -0.78 -9.16
C VAL A 183 10.41 0.53 -9.11
N VAL A 184 10.71 1.01 -7.90
CA VAL A 184 11.69 2.08 -7.67
C VAL A 184 13.03 1.42 -7.34
N GLU A 185 14.10 1.77 -8.03
CA GLU A 185 15.45 1.23 -7.79
C GLU A 185 16.44 2.37 -7.51
N TRP A 186 17.30 2.19 -6.52
CA TRP A 186 18.37 3.13 -6.19
C TRP A 186 19.64 2.40 -5.71
N THR A 187 20.75 3.14 -5.65
CA THR A 187 22.05 2.62 -5.21
C THR A 187 22.52 3.41 -3.99
N ILE A 188 23.07 2.71 -3.01
CA ILE A 188 23.70 3.33 -1.85
C ILE A 188 25.05 3.91 -2.28
N VAL A 189 25.29 5.17 -1.92
CA VAL A 189 26.54 5.89 -2.23
C VAL A 189 27.28 6.21 -0.95
N ASP A 190 28.59 6.37 -1.05
CA ASP A 190 29.40 7.00 -0.01
C ASP A 190 29.06 8.50 0.06
N GLU A 191 29.08 9.08 1.27
CA GLU A 191 29.12 10.55 1.45
C GLU A 191 30.47 11.14 1.04
#